data_AF-A0A706VYZ2-F1
#
_entry.id   AF-A0A706VYZ2-F1
#
_cell.length_a   1.000
_cell.length_b   1.000
_cell.length_c   1.000
_cell.angle_alpha   90.00
_cell.angle_beta   90.00
_cell.angle_gamma   90.00
#
_symmetry.space_group_name_H-M   'P 1'
#
loop_
_entity.id
_entity.type
_entity.pdbx_description
1 polymer ?
#
loop_
_entity_poly.entity_id
_entity_poly.type
_entity_poly.pdbx_seq_one_letter_code
_entity_poly.pdbx_strand_id
1 'polypeptide(L)'
;YGAFSWQGLGFAGAGLGLTISRYIGAVAIIWVLMIGFNPALRIPLKSYLKPLNFGIIWEVMGIGIPASIESVLFNGGKLLTQMFVAGMGTNVIAGNFIAFSVAALINLPGNALGSASTIITGKRLGTGQIGQAERQLRHVFWMSTIVLTAIAWGTAPFAGLFASFYTQEQDVKEVVKVLLWLNAAFMPIWAAAWVLPSGFKGARDVRFAMWVSMLGMWGCRVVAGYTLGIVLGMGVVGVWLGMFLDWAVRGALFYWRLISGRWLWRYPRVKRE
;
A
#
# COMPACT_ATOMS: atom_id res chain seq x y z
N TYR A 1 17.27 3.73 19.05
CA TYR A 1 18.54 3.06 19.39
C TYR A 1 19.65 4.10 19.30
N GLY A 2 20.43 4.27 20.38
CA GLY A 2 21.42 5.35 20.49
C GLY A 2 22.59 5.20 19.51
N ALA A 3 23.30 6.30 19.27
CA ALA A 3 24.54 6.32 18.49
C ALA A 3 25.67 6.91 19.34
N PHE A 4 26.89 6.38 19.13
CA PHE A 4 28.14 6.75 19.81
C PHE A 4 28.16 6.46 21.32
N SER A 5 27.89 7.45 22.17
CA SER A 5 28.06 7.38 23.64
C SER A 5 26.79 7.72 24.42
N TRP A 6 25.69 7.98 23.72
CA TRP A 6 24.42 8.32 24.36
C TRP A 6 23.61 7.03 24.56
N GLN A 7 23.28 6.73 25.82
CA GLN A 7 22.14 5.86 26.14
C GLN A 7 20.91 6.58 25.59
N GLY A 8 20.63 6.39 24.30
CA GLY A 8 19.57 7.08 23.61
C GLY A 8 18.26 6.90 24.38
N LEU A 9 17.29 7.77 24.13
CA LEU A 9 15.96 7.75 24.75
C LEU A 9 15.14 6.46 24.49
N GLY A 10 15.77 5.37 24.04
CA GLY A 10 15.16 4.06 23.82
C GLY A 10 13.96 4.17 22.89
N PHE A 11 12.83 3.65 23.36
CA PHE A 11 11.54 3.73 22.69
C PHE A 11 10.98 5.17 22.65
N ALA A 12 11.19 5.97 23.71
CA ALA A 12 10.74 7.36 23.75
C ALA A 12 11.46 8.24 22.71
N GLY A 13 12.73 7.96 22.42
CA GLY A 13 13.51 8.65 21.40
C GLY A 13 13.02 8.37 19.99
N ALA A 14 12.56 7.15 19.71
CA ALA A 14 11.93 6.81 18.44
C ALA A 14 10.61 7.59 18.24
N GLY A 15 9.81 7.71 19.31
CA GLY A 15 8.58 8.51 19.28
C GLY A 15 8.85 10.01 19.05
N LEU A 16 9.82 10.58 19.78
CA LEU A 16 10.20 11.99 19.61
C LEU A 16 10.76 12.26 18.21
N GLY A 17 11.64 11.39 17.69
CA GLY A 17 12.18 11.52 16.34
C GLY A 17 11.09 11.49 15.26
N LEU A 18 10.12 10.58 15.38
CA LEU A 18 8.98 10.51 14.45
C LEU A 18 8.13 11.78 14.50
N THR A 19 7.90 12.28 15.71
CA THR A 19 7.06 13.47 15.95
C THR A 19 7.73 14.71 15.38
N ILE A 20 9.01 14.92 15.70
CA ILE A 20 9.79 16.05 15.19
C ILE A 20 9.88 16.01 13.66
N SER A 21 10.16 14.84 13.07
CA SER A 21 10.20 14.68 11.61
C SER A 21 8.86 15.05 10.95
N ARG A 22 7.73 14.66 11.55
CA ARG A 22 6.39 15.05 11.07
C ARG A 22 6.15 16.55 11.17
N TYR A 23 6.57 17.19 12.27
CA TYR A 23 6.45 18.64 12.42
C TYR A 23 7.30 19.40 11.39
N ILE A 24 8.54 18.98 11.18
CA ILE A 24 9.41 19.56 10.14
C ILE A 24 8.77 19.40 8.76
N GLY A 25 8.23 18.21 8.46
CA GLY A 25 7.52 17.96 7.20
C GLY A 25 6.29 18.85 7.02
N ALA A 26 5.50 19.04 8.08
CA ALA A 26 4.34 19.95 8.05
C ALA A 26 4.77 21.40 7.80
N VAL A 27 5.81 21.87 8.48
CA VAL A 27 6.37 23.22 8.28
C VAL A 27 6.90 23.38 6.87
N ALA A 28 7.62 22.39 6.33
CA ALA A 28 8.14 22.43 4.95
C ALA A 28 7.00 22.49 3.91
N ILE A 29 5.93 21.73 4.10
CA ILE A 29 4.75 21.77 3.21
C ILE A 29 4.09 23.15 3.26
N ILE A 30 3.87 23.69 4.46
CA ILE A 30 3.28 25.03 4.65
C ILE A 30 4.19 26.08 3.99
N TRP A 31 5.51 25.96 4.16
CA TRP A 31 6.48 26.88 3.58
C TRP A 31 6.45 26.85 2.05
N VAL A 32 6.46 25.66 1.43
CA VAL A 32 6.36 25.51 -0.04
C VAL A 32 5.03 26.05 -0.57
N LEU A 33 3.93 25.83 0.15
CA LEU A 33 2.62 26.39 -0.21
C LEU A 33 2.58 27.92 -0.11
N MET A 34 3.28 28.50 0.88
CA MET A 34 3.39 29.96 1.04
C MET A 34 4.29 30.62 -0.01
N ILE A 35 5.42 29.99 -0.38
CA ILE A 35 6.35 30.52 -1.40
C ILE A 35 5.68 30.58 -2.78
N GLY A 36 4.69 29.72 -3.04
CA GLY A 36 3.84 29.85 -4.23
C GLY A 36 4.56 29.55 -5.55
N PHE A 37 5.33 28.47 -5.61
CA PHE A 37 5.97 27.97 -6.84
C PHE A 37 4.99 27.64 -7.98
N ASN A 38 3.68 27.55 -7.70
CA ASN A 38 2.62 27.37 -8.69
C ASN A 38 1.46 28.36 -8.41
N PRO A 39 1.04 29.22 -9.37
CA PRO A 39 -0.05 30.18 -9.19
C PRO A 39 -1.39 29.57 -8.80
N ALA A 40 -1.61 28.28 -9.09
CA ALA A 40 -2.84 27.53 -8.79
C ALA A 40 -2.97 27.07 -7.33
N LEU A 41 -1.90 27.18 -6.51
CA LEU A 41 -1.82 26.70 -5.13
C LEU A 41 -1.60 27.82 -4.10
N ARG A 42 -1.77 29.08 -4.51
CA ARG A 42 -1.87 30.18 -3.55
C ARG A 42 -3.19 30.03 -2.80
N ILE A 43 -3.14 29.46 -1.61
CA ILE A 43 -4.24 29.49 -0.65
C ILE A 43 -4.08 30.80 0.13
N PRO A 44 -4.76 31.91 -0.24
CA PRO A 44 -4.74 33.08 0.60
C PRO A 44 -5.39 32.71 1.94
N LEU A 45 -4.79 33.13 3.05
CA LEU A 45 -5.32 32.90 4.40
C LEU A 45 -6.80 33.35 4.54
N LYS A 46 -7.22 34.34 3.72
CA LYS A 46 -8.61 34.79 3.57
C LYS A 46 -9.60 33.72 3.09
N SER A 47 -9.16 32.68 2.38
CA SER A 47 -10.05 31.59 1.93
C SER A 47 -10.39 30.60 3.04
N TYR A 48 -9.65 30.62 4.17
CA TYR A 48 -9.95 29.82 5.36
C TYR A 48 -11.13 30.40 6.16
N LEU A 49 -11.44 31.69 5.96
CA LEU A 49 -12.51 32.43 6.64
C LEU A 49 -13.82 32.50 5.83
N LYS A 50 -13.90 31.82 4.67
CA LYS A 50 -15.17 31.72 3.92
C LYS A 50 -16.11 30.73 4.64
N PRO A 51 -17.43 30.99 4.66
CA PRO A 51 -18.39 30.06 5.25
C PRO A 51 -18.22 28.69 4.60
N LEU A 52 -18.05 27.68 5.45
CA LEU A 52 -17.86 26.30 5.05
C LEU A 52 -19.04 25.85 4.19
N ASN A 53 -18.76 25.55 2.92
CA ASN A 53 -19.79 25.12 1.99
C ASN A 53 -20.16 23.66 2.31
N PHE A 54 -21.28 23.46 3.00
CA PHE A 54 -21.72 22.15 3.48
C PHE A 54 -21.80 21.09 2.37
N GLY A 55 -22.09 21.50 1.13
CA GLY A 55 -22.05 20.61 -0.04
C GLY A 55 -20.67 20.04 -0.35
N ILE A 56 -19.61 20.84 -0.23
CA ILE A 56 -18.22 20.38 -0.44
C ILE A 56 -17.78 19.49 0.70
N ILE A 57 -18.14 19.83 1.95
CA ILE A 57 -17.87 18.97 3.11
C ILE A 57 -18.54 17.61 2.93
N TRP A 58 -19.80 17.57 2.49
CA TRP A 58 -20.51 16.33 2.27
C TRP A 58 -19.88 15.47 1.15
N GLU A 59 -19.41 16.09 0.06
CA GLU A 59 -18.65 15.39 -0.97
C GLU A 59 -17.32 14.83 -0.44
N VAL A 60 -16.57 15.62 0.33
CA VAL A 60 -15.29 15.21 0.93
C VAL A 60 -15.52 14.09 1.94
N MET A 61 -16.52 14.20 2.81
CA MET A 61 -16.90 13.14 3.74
C MET A 61 -17.39 11.89 3.01
N GLY A 62 -18.12 12.04 1.89
CA GLY A 62 -18.57 10.93 1.06
C GLY A 62 -17.44 10.11 0.44
N ILE A 63 -16.22 10.68 0.35
CA ILE A 63 -14.99 10.01 -0.09
C ILE A 63 -14.15 9.57 1.12
N GLY A 64 -14.02 10.43 2.12
CA GLY A 64 -13.17 10.24 3.29
C GLY A 64 -13.69 9.21 4.29
N ILE A 65 -15.01 9.11 4.49
CA ILE A 65 -15.62 8.11 5.38
C ILE A 65 -15.38 6.70 4.82
N PRO A 66 -15.71 6.38 3.55
CA PRO A 66 -15.39 5.08 2.97
C PRO A 66 -13.90 4.73 3.02
N ALA A 67 -13.01 5.69 2.67
CA ALA A 67 -11.57 5.45 2.70
C ALA A 67 -11.04 5.19 4.13
N SER A 68 -11.61 5.88 5.13
CA SER A 68 -11.28 5.65 6.54
C SER A 68 -11.74 4.28 7.01
N ILE A 69 -12.97 3.87 6.68
CA ILE A 69 -13.50 2.55 7.02
C ILE A 69 -12.65 1.44 6.37
N GLU A 70 -12.32 1.58 5.08
CA GLU A 70 -11.40 0.67 4.38
C GLU A 70 -10.08 0.55 5.14
N SER A 71 -9.48 1.68 5.52
CA SER A 71 -8.17 1.72 6.18
C SER A 71 -8.20 1.10 7.57
N VAL A 72 -9.26 1.37 8.35
CA VAL A 72 -9.43 0.79 9.70
C VAL A 72 -9.60 -0.72 9.60
N LEU A 73 -10.47 -1.20 8.72
CA LEU A 73 -10.70 -2.64 8.53
C LEU A 73 -9.47 -3.35 7.97
N PHE A 74 -8.71 -2.71 7.09
CA PHE A 74 -7.47 -3.24 6.56
C PHE A 74 -6.38 -3.31 7.64
N ASN A 75 -6.23 -2.28 8.48
CA ASN A 75 -5.28 -2.34 9.59
C ASN A 75 -5.72 -3.34 10.67
N GLY A 76 -7.02 -3.42 10.97
CA GLY A 76 -7.58 -4.43 11.87
C GLY A 76 -7.34 -5.85 11.40
N GLY A 77 -7.59 -6.14 10.11
CA GLY A 77 -7.28 -7.45 9.54
C GLY A 77 -5.78 -7.77 9.55
N LYS A 78 -4.93 -6.76 9.35
CA LYS A 78 -3.47 -6.93 9.44
C LYS A 78 -3.05 -7.33 10.84
N LEU A 79 -3.59 -6.66 11.87
CA LEU A 79 -3.35 -6.99 13.28
C LEU A 79 -3.83 -8.41 13.61
N LEU A 80 -5.03 -8.81 13.17
CA LEU A 80 -5.53 -10.17 13.37
C LEU A 80 -4.60 -11.22 12.74
N THR A 81 -4.19 -11.04 11.48
CA THR A 81 -3.24 -11.96 10.84
C THR A 81 -1.89 -12.00 11.54
N GLN A 82 -1.45 -10.87 12.12
CA GLN A 82 -0.22 -10.81 12.90
C GLN A 82 -0.37 -11.58 14.23
N MET A 83 -1.54 -11.52 14.87
CA MET A 83 -1.82 -12.33 16.08
C MET A 83 -1.83 -13.83 15.78
N PHE A 84 -2.34 -14.27 14.63
CA PHE A 84 -2.25 -15.69 14.24
C PHE A 84 -0.81 -16.17 14.12
N VAL A 85 0.07 -15.36 13.53
CA VAL A 85 1.50 -15.69 13.45
C VAL A 85 2.18 -15.62 14.82
N ALA A 86 1.75 -14.72 15.70
CA ALA A 86 2.29 -14.58 17.06
C ALA A 86 2.06 -15.84 17.93
N GLY A 87 1.11 -16.70 17.59
CA GLY A 87 0.88 -17.97 18.28
C GLY A 87 1.72 -19.16 17.78
N MET A 88 2.44 -19.02 16.66
CA MET A 88 3.06 -20.15 15.93
C MET A 88 4.55 -20.39 16.26
N GLY A 89 5.06 -19.80 17.35
CA GLY A 89 6.41 -20.03 17.86
C GLY A 89 7.41 -18.89 17.60
N THR A 90 8.32 -18.67 18.56
CA THR A 90 9.21 -17.51 18.62
C THR A 90 10.14 -17.39 17.40
N ASN A 91 10.69 -18.51 16.91
CA ASN A 91 11.58 -18.52 15.75
C ASN A 91 10.85 -18.10 14.46
N VAL A 92 9.60 -18.51 14.30
CA VAL A 92 8.81 -18.21 13.10
C VAL A 92 8.32 -16.77 13.11
N ILE A 93 8.02 -16.22 14.28
CA ILE A 93 7.68 -14.80 14.46
C ILE A 93 8.89 -13.93 14.11
N ALA A 94 10.07 -14.25 14.63
CA ALA A 94 11.30 -13.54 14.32
C ALA A 94 11.58 -13.57 12.80
N GLY A 95 11.46 -14.75 12.17
CA GLY A 95 11.59 -14.90 10.72
C GLY A 95 10.57 -14.06 9.94
N ASN A 96 9.30 -14.05 10.36
CA ASN A 96 8.26 -13.25 9.73
C ASN A 96 8.52 -11.75 9.85
N PHE A 97 8.96 -11.25 11.00
CA PHE A 97 9.32 -9.83 11.16
C PHE A 97 10.47 -9.41 10.25
N ILE A 98 11.49 -10.25 10.12
CA ILE A 98 12.62 -10.01 9.21
C ILE A 98 12.13 -10.02 7.76
N ALA A 99 11.39 -11.06 7.36
CA ALA A 99 10.83 -11.17 6.02
C ALA A 99 9.93 -9.99 5.66
N PHE A 100 9.07 -9.53 6.59
CA PHE A 100 8.21 -8.37 6.40
C PHE A 100 9.01 -7.08 6.25
N SER A 101 10.11 -6.93 6.99
CA SER A 101 10.99 -5.76 6.89
C SER A 101 11.70 -5.72 5.54
N VAL A 102 12.24 -6.84 5.08
CA VAL A 102 12.87 -6.94 3.76
C VAL A 102 11.82 -6.72 2.66
N ALA A 103 10.64 -7.35 2.77
CA ALA A 103 9.55 -7.16 1.82
C ALA A 103 9.07 -5.70 1.77
N ALA A 104 9.05 -4.98 2.89
CA ALA A 104 8.70 -3.55 2.91
C ALA A 104 9.70 -2.70 2.11
N LEU A 105 10.99 -3.03 2.15
CA LEU A 105 12.02 -2.38 1.34
C LEU A 105 11.83 -2.66 -0.16
N ILE A 106 11.56 -3.92 -0.52
CA ILE A 106 11.34 -4.32 -1.93
C ILE A 106 10.05 -3.66 -2.48
N ASN A 107 9.01 -3.49 -1.65
CA ASN A 107 7.73 -2.89 -2.04
C ASN A 107 7.74 -1.35 -2.06
N LEU A 108 8.81 -0.71 -1.59
CA LEU A 108 8.90 0.75 -1.44
C LEU A 108 8.78 1.50 -2.79
N PRO A 109 9.47 1.09 -3.87
CA PRO A 109 9.30 1.69 -5.20
C PRO A 109 7.87 1.51 -5.74
N GLY A 110 7.24 0.38 -5.43
CA GLY A 110 5.87 0.08 -5.84
C GLY A 110 4.84 1.00 -5.20
N ASN A 111 5.02 1.29 -3.91
CA ASN A 111 4.19 2.27 -3.20
C ASN A 111 4.38 3.69 -3.74
N ALA A 112 5.61 4.07 -4.10
CA ALA A 112 5.90 5.36 -4.72
C ALA A 112 5.21 5.49 -6.09
N LEU A 113 5.31 4.47 -6.94
CA LEU A 113 4.62 4.42 -8.24
C LEU A 113 3.09 4.42 -8.09
N GLY A 114 2.55 3.69 -7.11
CA GLY A 114 1.13 3.72 -6.78
C GLY A 114 0.64 5.12 -6.41
N SER A 115 1.40 5.81 -5.55
CA SER A 115 1.09 7.20 -5.15
C SER A 115 1.15 8.18 -6.32
N ALA A 116 2.18 8.06 -7.19
CA ALA A 116 2.30 8.85 -8.41
C ALA A 116 1.12 8.58 -9.38
N SER A 117 0.69 7.32 -9.49
CA SER A 117 -0.45 6.90 -10.31
C SER A 117 -1.74 7.62 -9.89
N THR A 118 -2.00 7.71 -8.58
CA THR A 118 -3.17 8.41 -8.02
C THR A 118 -3.20 9.87 -8.47
N ILE A 119 -2.06 10.56 -8.39
CA ILE A 119 -1.93 11.99 -8.72
C ILE A 119 -2.11 12.21 -10.22
N ILE A 120 -1.43 11.43 -11.06
CA ILE A 120 -1.49 11.53 -12.52
C ILE A 120 -2.91 11.26 -13.01
N THR A 121 -3.52 10.18 -12.53
CA THR A 121 -4.87 9.77 -12.91
C THR A 121 -5.90 10.82 -12.47
N GLY A 122 -5.81 11.30 -11.23
CA GLY A 122 -6.69 12.35 -10.71
C GLY A 122 -6.58 13.67 -11.49
N LYS A 123 -5.37 14.11 -11.82
CA LYS A 123 -5.14 15.34 -12.60
C LYS A 123 -5.71 15.22 -14.02
N ARG A 124 -5.42 14.11 -14.72
CA ARG A 124 -5.87 13.90 -16.11
C ARG A 124 -7.38 13.75 -16.23
N LEU A 125 -8.00 13.04 -15.30
CA LEU A 125 -9.46 12.94 -15.22
C LEU A 125 -10.10 14.29 -14.90
N GLY A 126 -9.48 15.08 -14.01
CA GLY A 126 -9.91 16.46 -13.74
C GLY A 126 -9.87 17.37 -14.97
N THR A 127 -8.94 17.13 -15.91
CA THR A 127 -8.85 17.86 -17.19
C THR A 127 -9.71 17.27 -18.32
N GLY A 128 -10.55 16.27 -18.05
CA GLY A 128 -11.41 15.62 -19.06
C GLY A 128 -10.69 14.66 -20.01
N GLN A 129 -9.40 14.36 -19.79
CA GLN A 129 -8.58 13.53 -20.68
C GLN A 129 -8.66 12.04 -20.32
N ILE A 130 -9.87 11.48 -20.43
CA ILE A 130 -10.20 10.12 -19.98
C ILE A 130 -9.32 9.04 -20.64
N GLY A 131 -9.16 9.10 -21.97
CA GLY A 131 -8.36 8.11 -22.70
C GLY A 131 -6.86 8.16 -22.37
N GLN A 132 -6.34 9.33 -22.01
CA GLN A 132 -4.95 9.45 -21.56
C GLN A 132 -4.78 8.92 -20.13
N ALA A 133 -5.76 9.13 -19.25
CA ALA A 133 -5.73 8.61 -17.89
C ALA A 133 -5.67 7.07 -17.86
N GLU A 134 -6.48 6.40 -18.68
CA GLU A 134 -6.46 4.93 -18.81
C GLU A 134 -5.12 4.42 -19.36
N ARG A 135 -4.61 5.05 -20.42
CA ARG A 135 -3.31 4.68 -21.01
C ARG A 135 -2.18 4.88 -20.01
N GLN A 136 -2.17 5.99 -19.26
CA GLN A 136 -1.14 6.25 -18.25
C GLN A 136 -1.23 5.28 -17.08
N LEU A 137 -2.43 4.98 -16.58
CA LEU A 137 -2.62 3.99 -15.52
C LEU A 137 -2.08 2.60 -15.95
N ARG A 138 -2.34 2.20 -17.20
CA ARG A 138 -1.82 0.94 -17.76
C ARG A 138 -0.30 0.94 -17.88
N HIS A 139 0.32 2.06 -18.28
CA HIS A 139 1.78 2.18 -18.33
C HIS A 139 2.40 2.13 -16.94
N VAL A 140 1.83 2.85 -15.96
CA VAL A 140 2.33 2.83 -14.59
C VAL A 140 2.20 1.43 -13.98
N PHE A 141 1.11 0.71 -14.28
CA PHE A 141 0.92 -0.69 -13.88
C PHE A 141 1.96 -1.63 -14.49
N TRP A 142 2.24 -1.54 -15.79
CA TRP A 142 3.28 -2.38 -16.42
C TRP A 142 4.68 -2.03 -15.93
N MET A 143 4.97 -0.73 -15.79
CA MET A 143 6.26 -0.25 -15.28
C MET A 143 6.48 -0.71 -13.84
N SER A 144 5.47 -0.59 -12.97
CA SER A 144 5.56 -1.08 -11.60
C SER A 144 5.74 -2.59 -11.54
N THR A 145 5.00 -3.33 -12.37
CA THR A 145 5.12 -4.80 -12.45
C THR A 145 6.53 -5.21 -12.86
N ILE A 146 7.10 -4.60 -13.90
CA ILE A 146 8.44 -4.92 -14.41
C ILE A 146 9.51 -4.56 -13.38
N VAL A 147 9.47 -3.33 -12.84
CA VAL A 147 10.47 -2.86 -11.86
C VAL A 147 10.42 -3.70 -10.58
N LEU A 148 9.22 -3.97 -10.05
CA LEU A 148 9.08 -4.77 -8.83
C LEU A 148 9.48 -6.23 -9.06
N THR A 149 9.12 -6.81 -10.19
CA THR A 149 9.52 -8.19 -10.52
C THR A 149 11.04 -8.29 -10.67
N ALA A 150 11.68 -7.33 -11.34
CA ALA A 150 13.13 -7.27 -11.48
C ALA A 150 13.84 -7.12 -10.12
N ILE A 151 13.34 -6.23 -9.24
CA ILE A 151 13.90 -6.06 -7.89
C ILE A 151 13.69 -7.32 -7.06
N ALA A 152 12.52 -7.94 -7.11
CA ALA A 152 12.23 -9.12 -6.31
C ALA A 152 13.01 -10.36 -6.78
N TRP A 153 13.14 -10.57 -8.09
CA TRP A 153 14.00 -11.62 -8.64
C TRP A 153 15.49 -11.34 -8.40
N GLY A 154 15.92 -10.07 -8.47
CA GLY A 154 17.28 -9.68 -8.15
C GLY A 154 17.64 -9.86 -6.67
N THR A 155 16.67 -9.74 -5.76
CA THR A 155 16.87 -9.90 -4.31
C THR A 155 16.66 -11.32 -3.80
N ALA A 156 15.92 -12.18 -4.52
CA ALA A 156 15.71 -13.59 -4.20
C ALA A 156 17.00 -14.41 -3.95
N PRO A 157 18.06 -14.33 -4.80
CA PRO A 157 19.31 -15.06 -4.54
C PRO A 157 20.10 -14.50 -3.33
N PHE A 158 19.93 -13.21 -3.01
CA PHE A 158 20.55 -12.57 -1.85
C PHE A 158 19.75 -12.74 -0.55
N ALA A 159 18.60 -13.44 -0.59
CA ALA A 159 17.74 -13.65 0.57
C ALA A 159 18.48 -14.28 1.76
N GLY A 160 19.43 -15.20 1.50
CA GLY A 160 20.26 -15.79 2.54
C GLY A 160 21.24 -14.81 3.19
N LEU A 161 21.73 -13.83 2.42
CA LEU A 161 22.63 -12.77 2.89
C LEU A 161 21.86 -11.75 3.75
N PHE A 162 20.69 -11.31 3.30
CA PHE A 162 19.80 -10.45 4.09
C PHE A 162 19.36 -11.13 5.39
N ALA A 163 19.01 -12.41 5.35
CA ALA A 163 18.67 -13.17 6.55
C ALA A 163 19.85 -13.25 7.53
N SER A 164 21.08 -13.42 7.02
CA SER A 164 22.28 -13.50 7.85
C SER A 164 22.70 -12.18 8.50
N PHE A 165 22.27 -11.03 7.96
CA PHE A 165 22.45 -9.73 8.61
C PHE A 165 21.54 -9.55 9.83
N TYR A 166 20.36 -10.19 9.82
CA TYR A 166 19.38 -10.03 10.89
C TYR A 166 19.50 -11.10 11.98
N THR A 167 19.93 -12.32 11.66
CA THR A 167 20.04 -13.40 12.64
C THR A 167 21.15 -14.39 12.31
N GLN A 168 21.74 -15.01 13.34
CA GLN A 168 22.70 -16.10 13.19
C GLN A 168 22.03 -17.48 13.19
N GLU A 169 20.80 -17.58 13.70
CA GLU A 169 20.02 -18.82 13.80
C GLU A 169 19.65 -19.40 12.43
N GLN A 170 19.98 -20.68 12.23
CA GLN A 170 19.90 -21.33 10.92
C GLN A 170 18.44 -21.63 10.52
N ASP A 171 17.61 -22.02 11.49
CA ASP A 171 16.17 -22.27 11.29
C ASP A 171 15.43 -21.02 10.83
N VAL A 172 15.79 -19.85 11.39
CA VAL A 172 15.19 -18.57 11.03
C VAL A 172 15.61 -18.15 9.61
N LYS A 173 16.86 -18.42 9.21
CA LYS A 173 17.34 -18.16 7.85
C LYS A 173 16.59 -18.97 6.80
N GLU A 174 16.26 -20.22 7.09
CA GLU A 174 15.53 -21.09 6.16
C GLU A 174 14.09 -20.60 5.94
N VAL A 175 13.39 -20.25 7.03
CA VAL A 175 12.06 -19.62 6.96
C VAL A 175 12.11 -18.33 6.13
N VAL A 176 13.07 -17.45 6.39
CA VAL A 176 13.22 -16.18 5.66
C VAL A 176 13.48 -16.41 4.17
N LYS A 177 14.32 -17.39 3.80
CA LYS A 177 14.58 -17.74 2.38
C LYS A 177 13.30 -18.20 1.68
N VAL A 178 12.53 -19.10 2.28
CA VAL A 178 11.27 -19.60 1.71
C VAL A 178 10.28 -18.45 1.53
N LEU A 179 10.12 -17.60 2.53
CA LEU A 179 9.21 -16.44 2.47
C LEU A 179 9.64 -15.43 1.39
N LEU A 180 10.95 -15.18 1.22
CA LEU A 180 11.47 -14.25 0.20
C LEU A 180 11.31 -14.80 -1.22
N TRP A 181 11.56 -16.09 -1.42
CA TRP A 181 11.31 -16.76 -2.71
C TRP A 181 9.82 -16.73 -3.07
N LEU A 182 8.95 -17.01 -2.11
CA LEU A 182 7.51 -16.91 -2.27
C LEU A 182 7.11 -15.46 -2.60
N ASN A 183 7.65 -14.47 -1.89
CA ASN A 183 7.40 -13.05 -2.19
C ASN A 183 7.84 -12.67 -3.60
N ALA A 184 8.99 -13.18 -4.07
CA ALA A 184 9.49 -12.92 -5.41
C ALA A 184 8.60 -13.53 -6.51
N ALA A 185 8.07 -14.73 -6.29
CA ALA A 185 7.15 -15.38 -7.22
C ALA A 185 5.82 -14.63 -7.37
N PHE A 186 5.30 -14.04 -6.29
CA PHE A 186 4.00 -13.38 -6.25
C PHE A 186 4.08 -11.83 -6.33
N MET A 187 5.28 -11.27 -6.45
CA MET A 187 5.50 -9.84 -6.65
C MET A 187 4.72 -9.19 -7.81
N PRO A 188 4.57 -9.81 -9.00
CA PRO A 188 3.77 -9.22 -10.08
C PRO A 188 2.28 -9.09 -9.72
N ILE A 189 1.77 -10.00 -8.89
CA ILE A 189 0.39 -9.94 -8.40
C ILE A 189 0.22 -8.81 -7.38
N TRP A 190 1.24 -8.55 -6.56
CA TRP A 190 1.25 -7.42 -5.63
C TRP A 190 1.10 -6.07 -6.35
N ALA A 191 1.81 -5.88 -7.47
CA ALA A 191 1.72 -4.67 -8.27
C ALA A 191 0.28 -4.42 -8.75
N ALA A 192 -0.44 -5.48 -9.16
CA ALA A 192 -1.85 -5.38 -9.54
C ALA A 192 -2.73 -5.03 -8.34
N ALA A 193 -2.51 -5.67 -7.20
CA ALA A 193 -3.31 -5.48 -6.00
C ALA A 193 -3.16 -4.09 -5.36
N TRP A 194 -2.05 -3.38 -5.59
CA TRP A 194 -1.77 -2.09 -4.94
C TRP A 194 -1.73 -0.89 -5.89
N VAL A 195 -1.23 -1.04 -7.12
CA VAL A 195 -1.08 0.09 -8.06
C VAL A 195 -2.40 0.43 -8.75
N LEU A 196 -3.20 -0.58 -9.13
CA LEU A 196 -4.52 -0.37 -9.76
C LEU A 196 -5.51 0.35 -8.84
N PRO A 197 -5.74 -0.08 -7.58
CA PRO A 197 -6.66 0.64 -6.69
C PRO A 197 -6.18 2.04 -6.35
N SER A 198 -4.87 2.31 -6.33
CA SER A 198 -4.33 3.67 -6.16
C SER A 198 -4.78 4.58 -7.32
N GLY A 199 -4.72 4.09 -8.56
CA GLY A 199 -5.27 4.78 -9.73
C GLY A 199 -6.78 5.02 -9.63
N PHE A 200 -7.55 4.01 -9.22
CA PHE A 200 -9.01 4.13 -9.05
C PHE A 200 -9.41 5.11 -7.94
N LYS A 201 -8.62 5.16 -6.85
CA LYS A 201 -8.78 6.17 -5.80
C LYS A 201 -8.57 7.58 -6.36
N GLY A 202 -7.61 7.76 -7.27
CA GLY A 202 -7.41 9.00 -8.03
C GLY A 202 -8.61 9.37 -8.92
N ALA A 203 -9.35 8.38 -9.42
CA ALA A 203 -10.54 8.54 -10.25
C ALA A 203 -11.85 8.76 -9.47
N ARG A 204 -11.78 8.92 -8.14
CA ARG A 204 -12.95 9.00 -7.24
C ARG A 204 -13.83 7.73 -7.21
N ASP A 205 -13.40 6.60 -7.77
CA ASP A 205 -14.08 5.29 -7.62
C ASP A 205 -13.62 4.55 -6.35
N VAL A 206 -13.70 5.26 -5.21
CA VAL A 206 -13.17 4.78 -3.92
C VAL A 206 -14.06 3.70 -3.31
N ARG A 207 -15.37 3.72 -3.58
CA ARG A 207 -16.33 2.76 -3.01
C ARG A 207 -16.09 1.34 -3.54
N PHE A 208 -15.79 1.19 -4.83
CA PHE A 208 -15.46 -0.12 -5.40
C PHE A 208 -14.15 -0.66 -4.83
N ALA A 209 -13.12 0.20 -4.74
CA ALA A 209 -11.85 -0.15 -4.12
C ALA A 209 -12.04 -0.60 -2.67
N MET A 210 -12.86 0.11 -1.90
CA MET A 210 -13.20 -0.25 -0.52
C MET A 210 -13.84 -1.63 -0.42
N TRP A 211 -14.90 -1.91 -1.18
CA TRP A 211 -15.61 -3.19 -1.08
C TRP A 211 -14.73 -4.38 -1.47
N VAL A 212 -13.99 -4.26 -2.58
CA VAL A 212 -13.04 -5.30 -3.01
C VAL A 212 -11.94 -5.47 -1.97
N SER A 213 -11.43 -4.38 -1.40
CA SER A 213 -10.41 -4.43 -0.35
C SER A 213 -10.92 -5.06 0.94
N MET A 214 -12.15 -4.79 1.35
CA MET A 214 -12.74 -5.37 2.55
C MET A 214 -13.01 -6.87 2.37
N LEU A 215 -13.63 -7.25 1.25
CA LEU A 215 -13.94 -8.65 0.94
C LEU A 215 -12.69 -9.49 0.76
N GLY A 216 -11.64 -8.95 0.11
CA GLY A 216 -10.35 -9.61 0.02
C GLY A 216 -9.74 -9.84 1.41
N MET A 217 -9.68 -8.77 2.23
CA MET A 217 -8.99 -8.83 3.53
C MET A 217 -9.64 -9.84 4.46
N TRP A 218 -10.96 -9.80 4.57
CA TRP A 218 -11.67 -10.64 5.53
C TRP A 218 -12.00 -12.01 4.91
N GLY A 219 -12.49 -12.03 3.67
CA GLY A 219 -12.92 -13.26 3.01
C GLY A 219 -11.77 -14.11 2.48
N CYS A 220 -10.73 -13.52 1.90
CA CYS A 220 -9.58 -14.28 1.42
C CYS A 220 -8.48 -14.35 2.48
N ARG A 221 -7.98 -13.22 2.98
CA ARG A 221 -6.78 -13.22 3.82
C ARG A 221 -7.02 -13.82 5.21
N VAL A 222 -8.10 -13.46 5.89
CA VAL A 222 -8.40 -13.98 7.24
C VAL A 222 -8.89 -15.43 7.17
N VAL A 223 -9.84 -15.76 6.28
CA VAL A 223 -10.36 -17.14 6.16
C VAL A 223 -9.31 -18.10 5.58
N ALA A 224 -8.62 -17.73 4.48
CA ALA A 224 -7.57 -18.59 3.92
C ALA A 224 -6.36 -18.68 4.87
N GLY A 225 -6.00 -17.58 5.56
CA GLY A 225 -4.94 -17.60 6.55
C GLY A 225 -5.25 -18.50 7.75
N TYR A 226 -6.50 -18.49 8.24
CA TYR A 226 -6.95 -19.36 9.33
C TYR A 226 -7.00 -20.83 8.88
N THR A 227 -7.58 -21.11 7.72
CA THR A 227 -7.71 -22.48 7.20
C THR A 227 -6.36 -23.08 6.83
N LEU A 228 -5.52 -22.37 6.07
CA LEU A 228 -4.19 -22.86 5.67
C LEU A 228 -3.21 -22.88 6.84
N GLY A 229 -3.24 -21.86 7.71
CA GLY A 229 -2.30 -21.74 8.82
C GLY A 229 -2.61 -22.65 10.00
N ILE A 230 -3.87 -22.69 10.44
CA ILE A 230 -4.29 -23.38 11.68
C ILE A 230 -4.92 -24.75 11.38
N VAL A 231 -5.81 -24.85 10.38
CA VAL A 231 -6.52 -26.13 10.10
C VAL A 231 -5.63 -27.12 9.36
N LEU A 232 -4.84 -26.66 8.39
CA LEU A 232 -3.92 -27.49 7.60
C LEU A 232 -2.52 -27.62 8.20
N GLY A 233 -2.25 -26.95 9.33
CA GLY A 233 -0.96 -27.06 10.04
C GLY A 233 0.25 -26.51 9.28
N MET A 234 0.07 -25.78 8.17
CA MET A 234 1.17 -25.21 7.38
C MET A 234 1.84 -24.00 8.05
N GLY A 235 1.39 -23.61 9.26
CA GLY A 235 1.98 -22.54 10.05
C GLY A 235 2.04 -21.20 9.32
N VAL A 236 3.19 -20.53 9.38
CA VAL A 236 3.38 -19.19 8.80
C VAL A 236 3.37 -19.19 7.27
N VAL A 237 3.76 -20.30 6.63
CA VAL A 237 3.66 -20.44 5.17
C VAL A 237 2.20 -20.40 4.73
N GLY A 238 1.30 -21.04 5.48
CA GLY A 238 -0.14 -20.99 5.23
C GLY A 238 -0.72 -19.58 5.34
N VAL A 239 -0.29 -18.79 6.33
CA VAL A 239 -0.70 -17.39 6.48
C VAL A 239 -0.22 -16.54 5.31
N TRP A 240 1.02 -16.75 4.85
CA TRP A 240 1.56 -16.07 3.68
C TRP A 240 0.84 -16.46 2.38
N LEU A 241 0.52 -17.74 2.18
CA LEU A 241 -0.31 -18.21 1.06
C LEU A 241 -1.70 -17.56 1.07
N GLY A 242 -2.32 -17.42 2.25
CA GLY A 242 -3.57 -16.66 2.39
C GLY A 242 -3.43 -15.18 2.00
N MET A 243 -2.27 -14.58 2.28
CA MET A 243 -1.96 -13.22 1.84
C MET A 243 -1.79 -13.12 0.32
N PHE A 244 -1.17 -14.12 -0.32
CA PHE A 244 -1.04 -14.16 -1.78
C PHE A 244 -2.36 -14.42 -2.49
N LEU A 245 -3.23 -15.29 -1.93
CA LEU A 245 -4.59 -15.49 -2.41
C LEU A 245 -5.40 -14.19 -2.38
N ASP A 246 -5.30 -13.41 -1.28
CA ASP A 246 -5.91 -12.08 -1.20
C ASP A 246 -5.39 -11.15 -2.30
N TRP A 247 -4.07 -11.12 -2.54
CA TRP A 247 -3.50 -10.29 -3.61
C TRP A 247 -3.94 -10.76 -5.00
N ALA A 248 -4.04 -12.07 -5.24
CA ALA A 248 -4.48 -12.64 -6.51
C ALA A 248 -5.94 -12.29 -6.80
N VAL A 249 -6.83 -12.47 -5.81
CA VAL A 249 -8.26 -12.16 -5.95
C VAL A 249 -8.46 -10.66 -6.15
N ARG A 250 -7.80 -9.81 -5.36
CA ARG A 250 -7.85 -8.35 -5.55
C ARG A 250 -7.30 -7.94 -6.90
N GLY A 251 -6.13 -8.45 -7.26
CA GLY A 251 -5.47 -8.16 -8.54
C GLY A 251 -6.38 -8.51 -9.71
N ALA A 252 -7.01 -9.69 -9.69
CA ALA A 252 -7.96 -10.13 -10.71
C ALA A 252 -9.20 -9.23 -10.78
N LEU A 253 -9.81 -8.90 -9.62
CA LEU A 253 -10.99 -8.02 -9.57
C LEU A 253 -10.68 -6.59 -10.04
N PHE A 254 -9.52 -6.05 -9.66
CA PHE A 254 -9.08 -4.72 -10.10
C PHE A 254 -8.68 -4.69 -11.57
N TYR A 255 -8.05 -5.75 -12.07
CA TYR A 255 -7.72 -5.87 -13.48
C TYR A 255 -8.98 -6.02 -14.35
N TRP A 256 -9.93 -6.84 -13.91
CA TRP A 256 -11.24 -6.95 -14.57
C TRP A 256 -11.98 -5.62 -14.57
N ARG A 257 -11.93 -4.87 -13.46
CA ARG A 257 -12.50 -3.53 -13.38
C ARG A 257 -11.83 -2.55 -14.34
N LEU A 258 -10.51 -2.61 -14.48
CA LEU A 258 -9.75 -1.79 -15.45
C LEU A 258 -10.27 -2.04 -16.87
N ILE A 259 -10.36 -3.31 -17.28
CA ILE A 259 -10.83 -3.72 -18.63
C ILE A 259 -12.30 -3.33 -18.83
N SER A 260 -13.13 -3.48 -17.80
CA SER A 260 -14.56 -3.16 -17.90
C SER A 260 -14.83 -1.67 -18.15
N GLY A 261 -13.85 -0.78 -17.91
CA GLY A 261 -13.98 0.67 -18.09
C GLY A 261 -15.02 1.33 -17.17
N ARG A 262 -15.73 0.57 -16.32
CA ARG A 262 -16.83 1.05 -15.48
C ARG A 262 -16.38 2.04 -14.39
N TRP A 263 -15.08 2.09 -14.09
CA TRP A 263 -14.48 3.09 -13.22
C TRP A 263 -14.54 4.52 -13.81
N LEU A 264 -14.80 4.64 -15.12
CA LEU A 264 -14.98 5.91 -15.82
C LEU A 264 -16.46 6.34 -15.93
N TRP A 265 -17.41 5.59 -15.35
CA TRP A 265 -18.85 5.85 -15.54
C TRP A 265 -19.31 7.22 -15.04
N ARG A 266 -18.58 7.83 -14.08
CA ARG A 266 -18.84 9.19 -13.59
C ARG A 266 -18.28 10.30 -14.47
N TYR A 267 -17.44 9.98 -15.46
CA TYR A 267 -16.87 10.94 -16.39
C TYR A 267 -17.46 10.67 -17.78
N PRO A 268 -18.46 11.46 -18.25
CA PRO A 268 -19.04 11.25 -19.57
C PRO A 268 -17.94 11.38 -20.62
N ARG A 269 -17.81 10.37 -21.49
CA ARG A 269 -16.94 10.46 -22.66
C ARG A 269 -17.51 11.57 -23.54
N VAL A 270 -16.76 12.67 -23.68
CA VAL A 270 -17.07 13.66 -24.71
C VAL A 270 -17.00 12.92 -26.05
N LYS A 271 -18.16 12.73 -26.69
CA LYS A 271 -18.21 12.25 -28.08
C LYS A 271 -17.37 13.21 -28.90
N ARG A 272 -16.31 12.71 -29.55
CA ARG A 272 -15.70 13.44 -30.65
C ARG A 272 -16.73 13.41 -31.79
N GLU A 273 -17.33 14.56 -32.06
CA GLU A 273 -17.90 14.86 -33.37
C GLU A 273 -16.78 14.96 -34.42
#